data_AF-A0A369QT28-F1
#
_entry.id   AF-A0A369QT28-F1
#
_cell.length_a   1.000
_cell.length_b   1.000
_cell.length_c   1.000
_cell.angle_alpha   90.00
_cell.angle_beta   90.00
_cell.angle_gamma   90.00
#
_symmetry.space_group_name_H-M   'P 1'
#
loop_
_entity.id
_entity.type
_entity.pdbx_description
1 polymer ?
#
loop_
_entity_poly.entity_id
_entity_poly.type
_entity_poly.pdbx_seq_one_letter_code
_entity_poly.pdbx_strand_id
1 'polypeptide(L)'
;MESIDVLNGLSNLRTLNLEQLNKISNFSQLSSLVNLQGLGINGGVWTAQKIASLKPIGSLTKLKYLTLINTRAQDKSFEPIMHLKELVRFNSSWNYPEAEFKKLKSLPNLKYGNVETSLKEIKESFQRQL
;
A
#
# COMPACT_ATOMS: atom_id res chain seq x y z
N MET A 1 5.42 -1.53 -19.94
CA MET A 1 4.19 -0.71 -19.92
C MET A 1 4.57 0.72 -19.58
N GLU A 2 3.98 1.70 -20.26
CA GLU A 2 4.33 3.12 -20.11
C GLU A 2 3.21 3.94 -19.44
N SER A 3 1.97 3.45 -19.44
CA SER A 3 0.84 4.05 -18.72
C SER A 3 -0.15 3.00 -18.23
N ILE A 4 -1.01 3.39 -17.29
CA ILE A 4 -2.16 2.61 -16.79
C ILE A 4 -3.50 3.26 -17.19
N ASP A 5 -3.54 4.06 -18.26
CA ASP A 5 -4.76 4.79 -18.67
C ASP A 5 -5.90 3.87 -19.08
N VAL A 6 -5.61 2.61 -19.41
CA VAL A 6 -6.61 1.55 -19.62
C VAL A 6 -7.52 1.33 -18.39
N LEU A 7 -7.10 1.77 -17.20
CA LEU A 7 -7.93 1.70 -16.00
C LEU A 7 -9.03 2.77 -15.98
N ASN A 8 -8.92 3.82 -16.79
CA ASN A 8 -9.92 4.88 -16.87
C ASN A 8 -11.26 4.29 -17.33
N GLY A 9 -12.31 4.51 -16.54
CA GLY A 9 -13.65 4.01 -16.85
C GLY A 9 -13.96 2.60 -16.32
N LEU A 10 -13.00 1.90 -15.71
CA LEU A 10 -13.25 0.61 -15.03
C LEU A 10 -13.90 0.80 -13.65
N SER A 11 -14.95 1.62 -13.57
CA SER A 11 -15.62 2.03 -12.33
C SER A 11 -16.21 0.86 -11.52
N ASN A 12 -16.44 -0.28 -12.17
CA ASN A 12 -16.94 -1.50 -11.52
C ASN A 12 -15.84 -2.45 -11.03
N LEU A 13 -14.57 -2.13 -11.23
CA LEU A 13 -13.47 -2.98 -10.79
C LEU A 13 -13.49 -3.15 -9.27
N ARG A 14 -13.36 -4.40 -8.80
CA ARG A 14 -13.32 -4.73 -7.36
C ARG A 14 -11.94 -5.13 -6.87
N THR A 15 -11.13 -5.70 -7.76
CA THR A 15 -9.77 -6.11 -7.44
C THR A 15 -8.84 -5.70 -8.56
N LEU A 16 -7.68 -5.15 -8.19
CA LEU A 16 -6.63 -4.77 -9.12
C LEU A 16 -5.28 -5.21 -8.55
N ASN A 17 -4.48 -5.91 -9.35
CA ASN A 17 -3.11 -6.24 -9.01
C ASN A 17 -2.18 -5.72 -10.11
N LEU A 18 -1.21 -4.89 -9.73
CA LEU A 18 -0.21 -4.28 -10.59
C LEU A 18 1.16 -4.71 -10.11
N GLU A 19 1.92 -5.37 -10.98
CA GLU A 19 3.25 -5.89 -10.64
C GLU A 19 4.28 -5.44 -11.67
N GLN A 20 5.48 -5.11 -11.20
CA GLN A 20 6.66 -4.84 -12.04
C GLN A 20 6.46 -3.70 -13.06
N LEU A 21 5.72 -2.66 -12.68
CA LEU A 21 5.51 -1.46 -13.49
C LEU A 21 6.64 -0.45 -13.32
N ASN A 22 7.89 -0.91 -13.48
CA ASN A 22 9.10 -0.16 -13.12
C ASN A 22 9.25 1.20 -13.84
N LYS A 23 8.56 1.40 -14.97
CA LYS A 23 8.54 2.67 -15.73
C LYS A 23 7.44 3.64 -15.27
N ILE A 24 6.50 3.21 -14.43
CA ILE A 24 5.34 3.99 -13.99
C ILE A 24 5.53 4.33 -12.52
N SER A 25 5.55 5.62 -12.19
CA SER A 25 5.61 6.09 -10.79
C SER A 25 4.39 6.92 -10.39
N ASN A 26 3.64 7.43 -11.37
CA ASN A 26 2.38 8.14 -11.15
C ASN A 26 1.21 7.19 -11.31
N PHE A 27 0.38 7.08 -10.27
CA PHE A 27 -0.78 6.21 -10.20
C PHE A 27 -2.08 7.01 -10.00
N SER A 28 -2.15 8.25 -10.48
CA SER A 28 -3.29 9.16 -10.29
C SER A 28 -4.62 8.57 -10.76
N GLN A 29 -4.61 7.74 -11.81
CA GLN A 29 -5.77 7.06 -12.38
C GLN A 29 -6.50 6.16 -11.36
N LEU A 30 -5.80 5.65 -10.34
CA LEU A 30 -6.40 4.83 -9.29
C LEU A 30 -7.50 5.59 -8.54
N SER A 31 -7.41 6.92 -8.45
CA SER A 31 -8.37 7.74 -7.70
C SER A 31 -9.82 7.57 -8.17
N SER A 32 -10.02 7.15 -9.44
CA SER A 32 -11.32 6.94 -10.06
C SER A 32 -11.95 5.58 -9.74
N LEU A 33 -11.18 4.62 -9.23
CA LEU A 33 -11.59 3.24 -9.01
C LEU A 33 -12.25 3.05 -7.63
N VAL A 34 -13.20 3.93 -7.29
CA VAL A 34 -13.80 4.08 -5.95
C VAL A 34 -14.55 2.85 -5.42
N ASN A 35 -14.76 1.82 -6.26
CA ASN A 35 -15.36 0.55 -5.87
C ASN A 35 -14.34 -0.56 -5.58
N LEU A 36 -13.04 -0.29 -5.67
CA LEU A 36 -12.01 -1.26 -5.34
C LEU A 36 -12.10 -1.70 -3.88
N GLN A 37 -11.98 -3.01 -3.69
CA GLN A 37 -11.93 -3.68 -2.40
C GLN A 37 -10.56 -4.33 -2.17
N GLY A 38 -9.85 -4.70 -3.24
CA GLY A 38 -8.48 -5.20 -3.18
C GLY A 38 -7.55 -4.48 -4.15
N LEU A 39 -6.40 -4.04 -3.67
CA LEU A 39 -5.36 -3.40 -4.47
C LEU A 39 -3.98 -3.96 -4.13
N GLY A 40 -3.25 -4.38 -5.15
CA GLY A 40 -1.83 -4.67 -5.08
C GLY A 40 -1.03 -3.79 -6.02
N ILE A 41 0.03 -3.17 -5.50
CA ILE A 41 1.06 -2.49 -6.30
C ILE A 41 2.40 -2.97 -5.78
N ASN A 42 2.97 -3.97 -6.45
CA ASN A 42 4.16 -4.65 -5.95
C ASN A 42 5.35 -4.50 -6.91
N GLY A 43 6.55 -4.35 -6.33
CA GLY A 43 7.80 -4.49 -7.07
C GLY A 43 8.07 -5.94 -7.48
N GLY A 44 9.01 -6.12 -8.41
CA GLY A 44 9.51 -7.46 -8.75
C GLY A 44 10.51 -7.98 -7.71
N VAL A 45 11.03 -9.19 -7.92
CA VAL A 45 12.03 -9.79 -7.00
C VAL A 45 13.29 -8.94 -6.89
N TRP A 46 13.74 -8.39 -8.02
CA TRP A 46 15.03 -7.67 -8.12
C TRP A 46 14.90 -6.15 -8.16
N THR A 47 13.69 -5.64 -8.39
CA THR A 47 13.45 -4.23 -8.67
C THR A 47 12.24 -3.71 -7.90
N ALA A 48 12.47 -2.70 -7.06
CA ALA A 48 11.41 -2.08 -6.30
C ALA A 48 10.52 -1.21 -7.18
N GLN A 49 9.21 -1.27 -6.97
CA GLN A 49 8.27 -0.35 -7.60
C GLN A 49 8.41 1.03 -6.93
N LYS A 50 8.76 2.05 -7.71
CA LYS A 50 8.78 3.43 -7.24
C LYS A 50 7.38 4.02 -7.39
N ILE A 51 6.91 4.74 -6.38
CA ILE A 51 5.65 5.48 -6.39
C ILE A 51 5.95 6.93 -6.01
N ALA A 52 5.44 7.89 -6.79
CA ALA A 52 5.62 9.31 -6.49
C ALA A 52 4.91 9.71 -5.18
N SER A 53 3.68 9.24 -4.98
CA SER A 53 2.92 9.43 -3.75
C SER A 53 1.79 8.40 -3.61
N LEU A 54 1.40 8.09 -2.37
CA LEU A 54 0.23 7.25 -2.08
C LEU A 54 -1.10 8.03 -2.15
N LYS A 55 -1.09 9.34 -2.41
CA LYS A 55 -2.30 10.19 -2.47
C LYS A 55 -3.48 9.57 -3.24
N PRO A 56 -3.30 8.99 -4.45
CA PRO A 56 -4.41 8.40 -5.22
C PRO A 56 -5.13 7.24 -4.51
N ILE A 57 -4.42 6.53 -3.62
CA ILE A 57 -5.00 5.42 -2.86
C ILE A 57 -5.98 5.93 -1.79
N GLY A 58 -5.79 7.15 -1.28
CA GLY A 58 -6.61 7.70 -0.20
C GLY A 58 -8.08 7.95 -0.55
N SER A 59 -8.46 7.92 -1.82
CA SER A 59 -9.87 8.01 -2.25
C SER A 59 -10.57 6.64 -2.31
N LEU A 60 -9.84 5.54 -2.17
CA LEU A 60 -10.36 4.17 -2.28
C LEU A 60 -11.01 3.70 -0.97
N THR A 61 -11.99 4.44 -0.46
CA THR A 61 -12.52 4.25 0.91
C THR A 61 -13.17 2.88 1.16
N LYS A 62 -13.53 2.13 0.12
CA LYS A 62 -14.04 0.75 0.17
C LYS A 62 -12.96 -0.33 0.20
N LEU A 63 -11.68 0.07 0.20
CA LEU A 63 -10.56 -0.86 0.14
C LEU A 63 -10.44 -1.64 1.45
N LYS A 64 -10.45 -2.97 1.33
CA LYS A 64 -10.32 -3.92 2.45
C LYS A 64 -8.93 -4.56 2.51
N TYR A 65 -8.28 -4.69 1.35
CA TYR A 65 -6.98 -5.34 1.21
C TYR A 65 -6.03 -4.46 0.40
N LEU A 66 -4.90 -4.09 1.01
CA LEU A 66 -3.83 -3.33 0.35
C LEU A 66 -2.50 -4.06 0.50
N THR A 67 -1.80 -4.27 -0.62
CA THR A 67 -0.42 -4.77 -0.63
C THR A 67 0.50 -3.84 -1.43
N LEU A 68 1.61 -3.45 -0.80
CA LEU A 68 2.68 -2.59 -1.30
C LEU A 68 4.05 -3.26 -1.06
N ILE A 69 4.18 -4.52 -1.46
CA ILE A 69 5.41 -5.31 -1.24
C ILE A 69 6.48 -4.91 -2.26
N ASN A 70 7.69 -4.71 -1.76
CA ASN A 70 8.83 -4.17 -2.52
C ASN A 70 8.49 -2.87 -3.25
N THR A 71 7.71 -2.01 -2.59
CA THR A 71 7.25 -0.73 -3.12
C THR A 71 7.79 0.41 -2.27
N ARG A 72 8.22 1.50 -2.91
CA ARG A 72 8.83 2.67 -2.26
C ARG A 72 8.11 3.93 -2.70
N ALA A 73 7.26 4.48 -1.83
CA ALA A 73 6.72 5.82 -2.02
C ALA A 73 7.77 6.89 -1.67
N GLN A 74 7.89 7.93 -2.49
CA GLN A 74 8.91 8.98 -2.31
C GLN A 74 8.68 9.81 -1.04
N ASP A 75 7.41 10.11 -0.74
CA ASP A 75 7.00 10.89 0.44
C ASP A 75 7.14 10.12 1.76
N LYS A 76 7.31 8.78 1.70
CA LYS A 76 7.44 7.89 2.86
C LYS A 76 6.37 8.12 3.94
N SER A 77 5.14 8.44 3.52
CA SER A 77 4.03 8.73 4.43
C SER A 77 2.86 7.77 4.21
N PHE A 78 2.21 7.35 5.30
CA PHE A 78 0.96 6.59 5.28
C PHE A 78 -0.28 7.47 5.38
N GLU A 79 -0.14 8.79 5.33
CA GLU A 79 -1.30 9.67 5.51
C GLU A 79 -2.50 9.35 4.60
N PRO A 80 -2.32 9.05 3.30
CA PRO A 80 -3.44 8.61 2.46
C PRO A 80 -4.08 7.29 2.91
N ILE A 81 -3.31 6.37 3.49
CA ILE A 81 -3.80 5.08 4.01
C ILE A 81 -4.70 5.31 5.24
N MET A 82 -4.45 6.38 6.01
CA MET A 82 -5.24 6.70 7.21
C MET A 82 -6.70 7.02 6.90
N HIS A 83 -7.05 7.31 5.65
CA HIS A 83 -8.43 7.50 5.19
C HIS A 83 -9.19 6.19 4.94
N LEU A 84 -8.49 5.05 4.85
CA LEU A 84 -9.06 3.75 4.48
C LEU A 84 -9.69 3.05 5.69
N LYS A 85 -10.83 3.56 6.17
CA LYS A 85 -11.46 3.06 7.40
C LYS A 85 -12.00 1.63 7.29
N GLU A 86 -12.24 1.12 6.08
CA GLU A 86 -12.61 -0.28 5.83
C GLU A 86 -11.43 -1.24 5.69
N LEU A 87 -10.18 -0.75 5.79
CA LEU A 87 -8.99 -1.58 5.55
C LEU A 87 -8.84 -2.65 6.64
N VAL A 88 -8.83 -3.91 6.23
CA VAL A 88 -8.73 -5.09 7.12
C VAL A 88 -7.31 -5.66 7.14
N ARG A 89 -6.60 -5.58 6.00
CA ARG A 89 -5.22 -6.06 5.87
C ARG A 89 -4.39 -5.05 5.10
N PHE A 90 -3.22 -4.74 5.64
CA PHE A 90 -2.21 -3.92 4.99
C PHE A 90 -0.85 -4.60 5.06
N ASN A 91 -0.29 -4.93 3.90
CA ASN A 91 1.06 -5.47 3.79
C ASN A 91 1.95 -4.49 3.02
N SER A 92 3.10 -4.13 3.58
CA SER A 92 4.15 -3.34 2.94
C SER A 92 5.51 -3.82 3.41
N SER A 93 6.53 -3.48 2.63
CA SER A 93 7.91 -3.59 3.10
C SER A 93 8.17 -2.64 4.27
N TRP A 94 9.14 -2.98 5.13
CA TRP A 94 9.57 -2.17 6.28
C TRP A 94 10.53 -1.04 5.86
N ASN A 95 10.10 -0.22 4.89
CA ASN A 95 10.90 0.85 4.29
C ASN A 95 10.30 2.25 4.51
N TYR A 96 9.39 2.37 5.48
CA TYR A 96 8.79 3.62 5.96
C TYR A 96 9.30 3.94 7.38
N PRO A 97 9.24 5.21 7.84
CA PRO A 97 9.56 5.57 9.21
C PRO A 97 8.71 4.79 10.23
N GLU A 98 9.29 4.45 11.38
CA GLU A 98 8.57 3.74 12.45
C GLU A 98 7.29 4.46 12.88
N ALA A 99 7.32 5.80 12.91
CA ALA A 99 6.17 6.63 13.27
C ALA A 99 4.95 6.37 12.37
N GLU A 100 5.15 6.09 11.08
CA GLU A 100 4.05 5.79 10.15
C GLU A 100 3.37 4.46 10.52
N PHE A 101 4.14 3.44 10.85
CA PHE A 101 3.57 2.15 11.30
C PHE A 101 2.81 2.28 12.62
N LYS A 102 3.22 3.20 13.52
CA LYS A 102 2.46 3.47 14.76
C LYS A 102 1.09 4.08 14.49
N LYS A 103 0.92 4.89 13.44
CA LYS A 103 -0.38 5.47 13.06
C LYS A 103 -1.42 4.40 12.74
N LEU A 104 -0.99 3.27 12.16
CA LEU A 104 -1.86 2.19 11.70
C LEU A 104 -2.76 1.62 12.82
N LYS A 105 -2.36 1.74 14.09
CA LYS A 105 -3.17 1.34 15.25
C LYS A 105 -4.51 2.06 15.36
N SER A 106 -4.61 3.26 14.76
CA SER A 106 -5.85 4.05 14.76
C SER A 106 -6.83 3.67 13.65
N LEU A 107 -6.46 2.75 12.74
CA LEU A 107 -7.39 2.22 11.75
C LEU A 107 -8.33 1.20 12.43
N PRO A 108 -9.64 1.45 12.46
CA PRO A 108 -10.57 0.73 13.33
C PRO A 108 -10.75 -0.75 12.94
N ASN A 109 -10.48 -1.10 11.68
CA ASN A 109 -10.74 -2.42 11.13
C ASN A 109 -9.47 -3.21 10.76
N LEU A 110 -8.28 -2.62 10.93
CA LEU A 110 -7.03 -3.25 10.51
C LEU A 110 -6.65 -4.38 11.48
N LYS A 111 -6.64 -5.62 10.98
CA LYS A 111 -6.41 -6.82 11.79
C LYS A 111 -5.15 -7.60 11.40
N TYR A 112 -4.69 -7.46 10.15
CA TYR A 112 -3.62 -8.31 9.61
C TYR A 112 -2.56 -7.51 8.84
N GLY A 113 -1.35 -8.06 8.77
CA GLY A 113 -0.22 -7.50 8.02
C GLY A 113 0.71 -6.68 8.92
N ASN A 114 1.08 -5.45 8.52
CA ASN A 114 1.93 -4.55 9.31
C ASN A 114 1.19 -3.95 10.51
N VAL A 115 0.73 -4.80 11.42
CA VAL A 115 0.12 -4.42 12.71
C VAL A 115 1.18 -4.40 13.82
N GLU A 116 0.85 -3.81 14.97
CA GLU A 116 1.80 -3.63 16.08
C GLU A 116 2.48 -4.93 16.54
N THR A 117 1.74 -6.04 16.60
CA THR A 117 2.29 -7.34 17.01
C THR A 117 3.48 -7.73 16.13
N SER A 118 3.34 -7.54 14.81
CA SER A 118 4.39 -7.85 13.83
C SER A 118 5.61 -6.94 13.96
N LEU A 119 5.44 -5.67 14.34
CA LEU A 119 6.55 -4.74 14.60
C LEU A 119 7.42 -5.20 15.78
N LYS A 120 6.79 -5.65 16.86
CA LYS A 120 7.51 -6.10 18.07
C LYS A 120 8.33 -7.37 17.78
N GLU A 121 7.72 -8.36 17.13
CA GLU A 121 8.37 -9.61 16.73
C GLU A 121 9.61 -9.36 15.85
N ILE A 122 9.52 -8.43 14.92
CA ILE A 122 10.64 -8.08 14.03
C ILE A 122 11.77 -7.43 14.82
N LYS A 123 11.48 -6.49 15.73
CA LYS A 123 12.50 -5.89 16.61
C LYS A 123 13.21 -6.95 17.44
N GLU A 124 12.46 -7.88 18.03
CA GLU A 124 13.03 -9.00 18.78
C GLU A 124 13.91 -9.89 17.89
N SER A 125 13.53 -10.14 16.65
CA SER A 125 14.34 -10.95 15.73
C SER A 125 15.70 -10.30 15.38
N PHE A 126 15.74 -8.97 15.24
CA PHE A 126 17.00 -8.26 14.96
C PHE A 126 17.92 -8.20 16.19
N GLN A 127 17.35 -8.11 17.39
CA GLN A 127 18.14 -8.13 18.64
C GLN A 127 18.74 -9.50 18.94
N ARG A 128 18.14 -10.59 18.48
CA ARG A 128 18.66 -11.96 18.64
C ARG A 128 19.81 -12.32 17.70
N GLN A 129 20.09 -11.46 16.71
CA GLN A 129 21.13 -11.70 15.69
C GLN A 129 22.41 -10.90 15.94
N LEU A 130 22.53 -10.22 17.09
CA LEU A 130 23.70 -9.48 17.59
C LEU A 130 24.19 -10.12 18.89
#